data_AF-A0A0D1WJX7-F1
#
_entry.id   AF-A0A0D1WJX7-F1
#
_cell.length_a   1.000
_cell.length_b   1.000
_cell.length_c   1.000
_cell.angle_alpha   90.00
_cell.angle_beta   90.00
_cell.angle_gamma   90.00
#
_symmetry.space_group_name_H-M   'P 1'
#
loop_
_entity.id
_entity.type
_entity.pdbx_description
1 polymer ?
#
loop_
_entity_poly.entity_id
_entity_poly.type
_entity_poly.pdbx_seq_one_letter_code
_entity_poly.pdbx_strand_id
1 'polypeptide(L)'
;MADVDTDPVAALATLRAHQASHPLSILSLAEPILSSTRPKDESTRSEDSSNPPSNTNITAPSRASVSNSDLDSDPFLTPASLQADLTHYKDLFSKLRFSYLEQVTKEKYLRSIVGDPPLVVTHDENLALETRLAAMKTQVKAHKDQVDALVQEMETTARDLATKYQKVTNGMTVLERLPNEIAHLQRDVDALVAEVSEKQRLAGRNASADPRMNMSLEATETALEEQTRRNKEIDDEIEALQRQLPAQVRQVDKMDRELADLEKRRNEATRIARDLQRRRIEGGRDDLEDMGRWYKSSETVLRGLLGVN
;
A
#
# COMPACT_ATOMS: atom_id res chain seq x y z
N MET A 1 -7.08 -21.27 7.43
CA MET A 1 -6.83 -21.66 6.04
C MET A 1 -8.06 -22.41 5.57
N ALA A 2 -9.05 -21.69 5.06
CA ALA A 2 -10.15 -22.28 4.33
C ALA A 2 -9.92 -21.86 2.89
N ASP A 3 -9.60 -22.83 2.04
CA ASP A 3 -9.70 -22.69 0.59
C ASP A 3 -11.14 -22.28 0.29
N VAL A 4 -11.30 -21.06 -0.19
CA VAL A 4 -12.53 -20.62 -0.81
C VAL A 4 -12.13 -20.04 -2.16
N ASP A 5 -11.89 -20.95 -3.10
CA ASP A 5 -12.09 -20.69 -4.53
C ASP A 5 -13.58 -20.44 -4.77
N THR A 6 -14.13 -19.39 -4.16
CA THR A 6 -15.44 -18.87 -4.55
C THR A 6 -15.22 -18.09 -5.83
N ASP A 7 -15.69 -18.68 -6.93
CA ASP A 7 -15.84 -17.96 -8.19
C ASP A 7 -16.53 -16.61 -7.92
N PRO A 8 -15.88 -15.47 -8.25
CA PRO A 8 -16.43 -14.14 -7.98
C PRO A 8 -17.81 -13.96 -8.62
N VAL A 9 -18.09 -14.65 -9.74
CA VAL A 9 -19.39 -14.60 -10.41
C VAL A 9 -20.47 -15.30 -9.59
N ALA A 10 -20.16 -16.45 -9.00
CA ALA A 10 -21.09 -17.21 -8.15
C ALA A 10 -21.39 -16.45 -6.85
N ALA A 11 -20.37 -15.82 -6.24
CA ALA A 11 -20.55 -14.99 -5.05
C ALA A 11 -21.39 -13.73 -5.33
N LEU A 12 -21.27 -13.13 -6.52
CA LEU A 12 -22.09 -11.99 -6.92
C LEU A 12 -23.56 -12.39 -7.13
N ALA A 13 -23.78 -13.54 -7.78
CA ALA A 13 -25.12 -14.06 -8.03
C ALA A 13 -25.88 -14.38 -6.73
N THR A 14 -25.21 -15.00 -5.75
CA THR A 14 -25.81 -15.29 -4.44
C THR A 14 -26.13 -14.00 -3.68
N LEU A 15 -25.25 -13.00 -3.73
CA LEU A 15 -25.46 -11.70 -3.06
C LEU A 15 -26.63 -10.91 -3.68
N ARG A 16 -26.76 -10.92 -5.02
CA ARG A 16 -27.93 -10.35 -5.72
C ARG A 16 -29.22 -11.08 -5.39
N ALA A 17 -29.20 -12.42 -5.31
CA ALA A 17 -30.36 -13.21 -4.92
C ALA A 17 -30.80 -12.89 -3.49
N HIS A 18 -29.84 -12.74 -2.56
CA HIS A 18 -30.12 -12.29 -1.20
C HIS A 18 -30.71 -10.88 -1.16
N GLN A 19 -30.17 -9.93 -1.93
CA GLN A 19 -30.70 -8.57 -1.99
C GLN A 19 -32.11 -8.51 -2.60
N ALA A 20 -32.39 -9.32 -3.62
CA ALA A 20 -33.73 -9.42 -4.23
C ALA A 20 -34.76 -10.04 -3.27
N SER A 21 -34.34 -11.01 -2.44
CA SER A 21 -35.23 -11.63 -1.44
C SER A 21 -35.55 -10.71 -0.25
N HIS A 22 -34.68 -9.75 0.05
CA HIS A 22 -34.83 -8.81 1.17
C HIS A 22 -34.54 -7.38 0.70
N PRO A 23 -35.47 -6.72 -0.01
CA PRO A 23 -35.28 -5.34 -0.41
C PRO A 23 -35.28 -4.45 0.84
N LEU A 24 -34.12 -3.92 1.20
CA LEU A 24 -33.95 -2.94 2.28
C LEU A 24 -34.36 -1.55 1.77
N SER A 25 -35.66 -1.36 1.51
CA SER A 25 -36.23 -0.05 1.21
C SER A 25 -36.88 0.51 2.47
N ILE A 26 -36.80 1.83 2.67
CA ILE A 26 -37.51 2.51 3.75
C ILE A 26 -39.01 2.19 3.68
N LEU A 27 -39.55 2.04 2.46
CA LEU A 27 -40.96 1.71 2.23
C LEU A 27 -41.31 0.27 2.65
N SER A 28 -40.48 -0.73 2.32
CA SER A 28 -40.71 -2.13 2.72
C SER A 28 -40.53 -2.35 4.22
N LEU A 29 -39.65 -1.57 4.86
CA LEU A 29 -39.45 -1.59 6.31
C LEU A 29 -40.53 -0.82 7.08
N ALA A 30 -41.16 0.19 6.45
CA ALA A 30 -42.23 0.99 7.05
C ALA A 30 -43.63 0.37 6.86
N GLU A 31 -43.84 -0.47 5.85
CA GLU A 31 -45.12 -1.12 5.57
C GLU A 31 -45.70 -1.91 6.78
N PRO A 32 -44.92 -2.68 7.56
CA PRO A 32 -45.43 -3.35 8.76
C PRO A 32 -45.89 -2.36 9.83
N ILE A 33 -45.18 -1.24 9.98
CA ILE A 33 -45.47 -0.20 10.97
C ILE A 33 -46.76 0.55 10.57
N LEU A 34 -46.90 0.89 9.29
CA LEU A 34 -48.09 1.54 8.72
C LEU A 34 -49.33 0.62 8.73
N SER A 35 -49.14 -0.68 8.54
CA SER A 35 -50.24 -1.66 8.62
C SER A 35 -50.76 -1.85 10.05
N SER A 36 -49.88 -1.71 11.06
CA SER A 36 -50.22 -1.84 12.48
C SER A 36 -50.93 -0.60 13.04
N THR A 37 -50.71 0.58 12.44
CA THR A 37 -51.40 1.83 12.83
C THR A 37 -52.75 2.02 12.13
N ARG A 38 -53.15 1.12 11.23
CA ARG A 38 -54.48 1.14 10.61
C ARG A 38 -55.53 0.78 11.67
N PRO A 39 -56.46 1.70 12.03
CA PRO A 39 -57.50 1.39 12.99
C PRO A 39 -58.38 0.26 12.43
N LYS A 40 -58.54 -0.81 13.20
CA LYS A 40 -59.62 -1.79 13.03
C LYS A 40 -60.94 -1.09 13.34
N ASP A 41 -61.54 -0.46 12.34
CA ASP A 41 -62.91 0.01 12.41
C ASP A 41 -63.68 -0.56 11.22
N GLU A 42 -64.21 -1.77 11.40
CA GLU A 42 -65.44 -2.20 10.77
C GLU A 42 -65.91 -3.49 11.43
N SER A 43 -66.79 -3.37 12.41
CA SER A 43 -67.97 -4.22 12.58
C SER A 43 -68.78 -3.73 13.79
N THR A 44 -70.03 -3.37 13.53
CA THR A 44 -71.13 -3.07 14.46
C THR A 44 -71.28 -1.62 14.97
N ARG A 45 -72.08 -0.81 14.26
CA ARG A 45 -73.39 -0.35 14.78
C ARG A 45 -74.12 0.62 13.81
N SER A 46 -75.20 0.09 13.25
CA SER A 46 -76.55 0.69 13.12
C SER A 46 -76.72 2.11 12.58
N GLU A 47 -77.30 2.14 11.40
CA GLU A 47 -78.25 3.13 10.87
C GLU A 47 -79.17 3.68 11.98
N ASP A 48 -79.20 5.00 12.18
CA ASP A 48 -80.46 5.74 12.24
C ASP A 48 -80.26 7.22 11.91
N SER A 49 -81.22 7.75 11.20
CA SER A 49 -81.24 8.99 10.47
C SER A 49 -81.93 10.09 11.29
N SER A 50 -81.25 11.19 11.60
CA SER A 50 -81.88 12.53 11.73
C SER A 50 -80.88 13.65 12.01
N ASN A 51 -80.67 14.50 11.01
CA ASN A 51 -80.29 15.92 11.15
C ASN A 51 -81.49 16.72 11.74
N PRO A 52 -81.37 17.98 12.28
CA PRO A 52 -80.71 19.13 11.61
C PRO A 52 -80.14 20.23 12.57
N PRO A 53 -79.96 21.52 12.15
CA PRO A 53 -78.67 22.18 11.86
C PRO A 53 -78.26 23.23 12.93
N SER A 54 -77.02 23.76 12.96
CA SER A 54 -76.69 25.10 12.43
C SER A 54 -75.28 25.55 12.83
N ASN A 55 -74.48 25.92 11.83
CA ASN A 55 -73.79 27.21 11.71
C ASN A 55 -72.59 27.56 12.64
N THR A 56 -71.37 27.33 12.15
CA THR A 56 -70.25 28.29 12.30
C THR A 56 -69.31 28.23 11.09
N ASN A 57 -69.30 29.33 10.33
CA ASN A 57 -68.34 29.63 9.28
C ASN A 57 -66.92 29.73 9.86
N ILE A 58 -66.04 28.82 9.48
CA ILE A 58 -64.59 29.06 9.45
C ILE A 58 -64.09 28.60 8.08
N THR A 59 -63.63 29.58 7.32
CA THR A 59 -63.05 29.47 5.99
C THR A 59 -61.85 28.51 6.00
N ALA A 60 -62.07 27.28 5.55
CA ALA A 60 -61.01 26.33 5.26
C ALA A 60 -60.36 26.70 3.92
N PRO A 61 -59.01 26.77 3.80
CA PRO A 61 -58.38 26.74 2.51
C PRO A 61 -58.55 25.33 1.92
N SER A 62 -58.96 25.30 0.66
CA SER A 62 -59.24 24.13 -0.17
C SER A 62 -58.35 22.93 0.13
N ARG A 63 -58.94 21.88 0.69
CA ARG A 63 -58.42 20.51 0.60
C ARG A 63 -58.33 20.15 -0.88
N ALA A 64 -57.12 20.17 -1.43
CA ALA A 64 -56.83 19.34 -2.59
C ALA A 64 -57.13 17.89 -2.19
N SER A 65 -58.09 17.29 -2.88
CA SER A 65 -58.42 15.88 -2.80
C SER A 65 -57.20 15.08 -3.26
N VAL A 66 -56.32 14.72 -2.34
CA VAL A 66 -55.31 13.68 -2.57
C VAL A 66 -56.03 12.34 -2.44
N SER A 67 -56.37 11.78 -3.58
CA SER A 67 -56.80 10.39 -3.72
C SER A 67 -55.67 9.51 -3.21
N ASN A 68 -55.92 8.73 -2.15
CA ASN A 68 -54.98 7.80 -1.53
C ASN A 68 -54.74 6.52 -2.37
N SER A 69 -54.74 6.62 -3.70
CA SER A 69 -54.67 5.46 -4.60
C SER A 69 -53.34 5.25 -5.33
N ASP A 70 -52.39 6.19 -5.27
CA ASP A 70 -51.20 6.13 -6.14
C ASP A 70 -49.92 6.60 -5.40
N LEU A 71 -49.58 5.95 -4.29
CA LEU A 71 -48.33 6.20 -3.55
C LEU A 71 -47.11 5.43 -4.09
N ASP A 72 -47.25 4.69 -5.18
CA ASP A 72 -46.25 3.70 -5.59
C ASP A 72 -45.13 4.27 -6.47
N SER A 73 -45.09 5.58 -6.76
CA SER A 73 -44.11 6.14 -7.71
C SER A 73 -43.90 7.66 -7.60
N ASP A 74 -43.72 8.24 -6.42
CA ASP A 74 -43.45 9.69 -6.33
C ASP A 74 -41.97 10.00 -6.01
N PRO A 75 -41.19 10.56 -6.96
CA PRO A 75 -39.76 10.89 -6.79
C PRO A 75 -39.50 12.09 -5.85
N PHE A 76 -40.51 12.57 -5.11
CA PHE A 76 -40.42 13.75 -4.24
C PHE A 76 -40.12 13.44 -2.77
N LEU A 77 -40.11 12.18 -2.34
CA LEU A 77 -39.69 11.81 -0.98
C LEU A 77 -38.16 11.82 -0.83
N THR A 78 -37.57 13.01 -0.97
CA THR A 78 -36.18 13.23 -0.58
C THR A 78 -36.08 13.38 0.95
N PRO A 79 -34.97 12.98 1.59
CA PRO A 79 -34.79 13.13 3.04
C PRO A 79 -35.00 14.58 3.53
N ALA A 80 -34.68 15.56 2.69
CA ALA A 80 -34.90 16.98 2.96
C ALA A 80 -36.40 17.35 2.99
N SER A 81 -37.22 16.75 2.11
CA SER A 81 -38.68 16.95 2.12
C SER A 81 -39.33 16.36 3.37
N LEU A 82 -38.92 15.15 3.76
CA LEU A 82 -39.45 14.50 4.96
C LEU A 82 -39.16 15.31 6.24
N GLN A 83 -37.96 15.90 6.33
CA GLN A 83 -37.59 16.75 7.46
C GLN A 83 -38.43 18.03 7.49
N ALA A 84 -38.71 18.64 6.34
CA ALA A 84 -39.57 19.82 6.24
C ALA A 84 -41.03 19.50 6.61
N ASP A 85 -41.54 18.33 6.24
CA ASP A 85 -42.88 17.90 6.63
C ASP A 85 -42.96 17.64 8.15
N LEU A 86 -41.94 17.01 8.74
CA LEU A 86 -41.91 16.78 10.19
C LEU A 86 -41.89 18.09 11.00
N THR A 87 -41.15 19.11 10.55
CA THR A 87 -41.16 20.42 11.21
C THR A 87 -42.51 21.11 11.04
N HIS A 88 -43.09 21.08 9.84
CA HIS A 88 -44.42 21.63 9.59
C HIS A 88 -45.50 20.98 10.46
N TYR A 89 -45.55 19.64 10.55
CA TYR A 89 -46.51 18.94 11.39
C TYR A 89 -46.30 19.22 12.88
N LYS A 90 -45.05 19.29 13.34
CA LYS A 90 -44.74 19.65 14.73
C LYS A 90 -45.31 21.04 15.08
N ASP A 91 -45.12 22.01 14.20
CA ASP A 91 -45.64 23.37 14.39
C ASP A 91 -47.17 23.39 14.34
N LEU A 92 -47.79 22.69 13.39
CA LEU A 92 -49.25 22.57 13.29
C LEU A 92 -49.87 21.95 14.54
N PHE A 93 -49.33 20.81 15.01
CA PHE A 93 -49.83 20.14 16.20
C PHE A 93 -49.60 20.96 17.47
N SER A 94 -48.49 21.72 17.56
CA SER A 94 -48.25 22.62 18.69
C SER A 94 -49.31 23.74 18.74
N LYS A 95 -49.65 24.34 17.59
CA LYS A 95 -50.71 25.35 17.46
C LYS A 95 -52.09 24.78 17.77
N LEU A 96 -52.41 23.59 17.23
CA LEU A 96 -53.68 22.92 17.46
C LEU A 96 -53.86 22.54 18.93
N ARG A 97 -52.81 21.99 19.56
CA ARG A 97 -52.79 21.68 20.99
C ARG A 97 -53.00 22.93 21.84
N PHE A 98 -52.32 24.04 21.51
CA PHE A 98 -52.50 25.31 22.23
C PHE A 98 -53.93 25.83 22.12
N SER A 99 -54.47 25.90 20.89
CA SER A 99 -55.83 26.37 20.64
C SER A 99 -56.88 25.50 21.35
N TYR A 100 -56.72 24.18 21.31
CA TYR A 100 -57.63 23.24 21.98
C TYR A 100 -57.58 23.41 23.51
N LEU A 101 -56.38 23.45 24.10
CA LEU A 101 -56.24 23.67 25.54
C LEU A 101 -56.83 25.02 25.97
N GLU A 102 -56.59 26.07 25.20
CA GLU A 102 -57.17 27.39 25.46
C GLU A 102 -58.71 27.36 25.39
N GLN A 103 -59.28 26.71 24.37
CA GLN A 103 -60.72 26.60 24.22
C GLN A 103 -61.37 25.79 25.37
N VAL A 104 -60.83 24.61 25.68
CA VAL A 104 -61.36 23.75 26.75
C VAL A 104 -61.23 24.42 28.11
N THR A 105 -60.13 25.13 28.37
CA THR A 105 -59.95 25.86 29.64
C THR A 105 -60.91 27.05 29.76
N LYS A 106 -61.10 27.83 28.68
CA LYS A 106 -62.10 28.90 28.64
C LYS A 106 -63.50 28.36 28.87
N GLU A 107 -63.88 27.28 28.20
CA GLU A 107 -65.20 26.66 28.36
C GLU A 107 -65.40 26.13 29.79
N LYS A 108 -64.41 25.40 30.32
CA LYS A 108 -64.47 24.86 31.69
C LYS A 108 -64.56 25.98 32.72
N TYR A 109 -63.83 27.08 32.53
CA TYR A 109 -63.89 28.25 33.38
C TYR A 109 -65.29 28.90 33.35
N LEU A 110 -65.83 29.19 32.16
CA LEU A 110 -67.18 29.73 32.00
C LEU A 110 -68.23 28.81 32.64
N ARG A 111 -68.10 27.50 32.46
CA ARG A 111 -69.00 26.53 33.06
C ARG A 111 -68.89 26.48 34.59
N SER A 112 -67.69 26.68 35.15
CA SER A 112 -67.51 26.73 36.61
C SER A 112 -68.13 27.97 37.28
N ILE A 113 -68.18 29.11 36.57
CA ILE A 113 -68.73 30.36 37.11
C ILE A 113 -70.23 30.54 36.79
N VAL A 114 -70.72 30.00 35.67
CA VAL A 114 -72.12 30.12 35.22
C VAL A 114 -72.96 28.89 35.59
N GLY A 115 -72.33 27.74 35.87
CA GLY A 115 -73.04 26.52 36.25
C GLY A 115 -73.75 26.64 37.60
N ASP A 116 -74.93 26.03 37.71
CA ASP A 116 -75.72 25.96 38.94
C ASP A 116 -75.76 24.49 39.44
N PRO A 117 -75.13 24.14 40.57
CA PRO A 117 -74.41 25.01 41.52
C PRO A 117 -72.98 25.37 41.05
N PRO A 118 -72.44 26.53 41.47
CA PRO A 118 -71.11 26.98 41.08
C PRO A 118 -70.03 26.03 41.62
N LEU A 119 -69.08 25.68 40.77
CA LEU A 119 -68.04 24.71 41.11
C LEU A 119 -66.95 25.41 41.93
N VAL A 120 -67.02 25.30 43.26
CA VAL A 120 -65.98 25.83 44.17
C VAL A 120 -64.98 24.73 44.46
N VAL A 121 -63.77 24.84 43.89
CA VAL A 121 -62.69 23.88 44.14
C VAL A 121 -62.17 24.08 45.56
N THR A 122 -62.21 23.03 46.37
CA THR A 122 -61.71 23.07 47.75
C THR A 122 -60.18 22.92 47.79
N HIS A 123 -59.54 23.37 48.88
CA HIS A 123 -58.09 23.24 49.03
C HIS A 123 -57.65 21.77 49.02
N ASP A 124 -58.44 20.88 49.64
CA ASP A 124 -58.16 19.44 49.69
C ASP A 124 -58.24 18.79 48.30
N GLU A 125 -59.19 19.20 47.46
CA GLU A 125 -59.27 18.76 46.06
C GLU A 125 -58.06 19.22 45.24
N ASN A 126 -57.57 20.44 45.46
CA ASN A 126 -56.36 20.93 44.81
C ASN A 126 -55.13 20.12 45.22
N LEU A 127 -54.95 19.83 46.52
CA LEU A 127 -53.84 18.99 47.00
C LEU A 127 -53.88 17.56 46.42
N ALA A 128 -55.09 16.98 46.32
CA ALA A 128 -55.27 15.67 45.70
C ALA A 128 -54.93 15.69 44.19
N LEU A 129 -55.33 16.74 43.47
CA LEU A 129 -55.00 16.92 42.06
C LEU A 129 -53.51 17.17 41.83
N GLU A 130 -52.86 17.96 42.67
CA GLU A 130 -51.40 18.20 42.62
C GLU A 130 -50.62 16.90 42.81
N THR A 131 -51.03 16.08 43.78
CA THR A 131 -50.39 14.77 44.04
C THR A 131 -50.54 13.84 42.83
N ARG A 132 -51.73 13.78 42.22
CA ARG A 132 -51.99 12.99 41.02
C ARG A 132 -51.21 13.50 39.80
N LEU A 133 -51.16 14.82 39.61
CA LEU A 133 -50.41 15.45 38.52
C LEU A 133 -48.91 15.23 38.68
N ALA A 134 -48.38 15.27 39.90
CA ALA A 134 -46.99 14.95 40.18
C ALA A 134 -46.66 13.51 39.75
N ALA A 135 -47.49 12.53 40.12
CA ALA A 135 -47.33 11.13 39.72
C ALA A 135 -47.45 10.92 38.20
N MET A 136 -48.41 11.58 37.54
CA MET A 136 -48.53 11.51 36.08
C MET A 136 -47.36 12.18 35.37
N LYS A 137 -46.84 13.29 35.91
CA LYS A 137 -45.69 14.00 35.35
C LYS A 137 -44.41 13.17 35.44
N THR A 138 -44.20 12.43 36.53
CA THR A 138 -43.06 11.52 36.64
C THR A 138 -43.17 10.35 35.66
N GLN A 139 -44.38 9.78 35.47
CA GLN A 139 -44.61 8.75 34.46
C GLN A 139 -44.37 9.25 33.03
N VAL A 140 -44.89 10.42 32.67
CA VAL A 140 -44.66 11.03 31.34
C VAL A 140 -43.18 11.32 31.13
N LYS A 141 -42.46 11.77 32.15
CA LYS A 141 -41.02 11.99 32.08
C LYS A 141 -40.27 10.67 31.84
N ALA A 142 -40.61 9.61 32.59
CA ALA A 142 -40.00 8.30 32.41
C ALA A 142 -40.25 7.73 31.00
N HIS A 143 -41.48 7.84 30.47
CA HIS A 143 -41.77 7.42 29.11
C HIS A 143 -41.06 8.27 28.05
N LYS A 144 -40.93 9.58 28.27
CA LYS A 144 -40.15 10.44 27.38
C LYS A 144 -38.68 9.99 27.35
N ASP A 145 -38.09 9.78 28.52
CA ASP A 145 -36.70 9.34 28.63
C ASP A 145 -36.49 7.97 27.96
N GLN A 146 -37.46 7.05 28.05
CA GLN A 146 -37.46 5.77 27.33
C GLN A 146 -37.54 5.92 25.81
N VAL A 147 -38.43 6.79 25.32
CA VAL A 147 -38.58 7.05 23.87
C VAL A 147 -37.32 7.72 23.33
N ASP A 148 -36.77 8.70 24.05
CA ASP A 148 -35.54 9.39 23.66
C ASP A 148 -34.35 8.41 23.58
N ALA A 149 -34.25 7.46 24.53
CA ALA A 149 -33.24 6.40 24.49
C ALA A 149 -33.43 5.44 23.30
N LEU A 150 -34.66 5.02 23.03
CA LEU A 150 -34.97 4.13 21.89
C LEU A 150 -34.67 4.82 20.55
N VAL A 151 -34.98 6.11 20.41
CA VAL A 151 -34.65 6.88 19.21
C VAL A 151 -33.15 6.97 19.02
N GLN A 152 -32.37 7.21 20.08
CA GLN A 152 -30.91 7.23 20.00
C GLN A 152 -30.34 5.88 19.56
N GLU A 153 -30.85 4.78 20.11
CA GLU A 153 -30.46 3.42 19.71
C GLU A 153 -30.84 3.11 18.25
N MET A 154 -32.02 3.52 17.81
CA MET A 154 -32.44 3.38 16.42
C MET A 154 -31.56 4.19 15.47
N GLU A 155 -31.14 5.39 15.87
CA GLU A 155 -30.23 6.20 15.06
C GLU A 155 -28.82 5.61 14.98
N THR A 156 -28.27 5.09 16.08
CA THR A 156 -26.94 4.46 16.07
C THR A 156 -26.95 3.20 15.20
N THR A 157 -27.95 2.33 15.39
CA THR A 157 -28.11 1.11 14.58
C THR A 157 -28.35 1.44 13.10
N ALA A 158 -29.12 2.49 12.78
CA ALA A 158 -29.32 2.95 11.41
C ALA A 158 -28.01 3.45 10.76
N ARG A 159 -27.19 4.23 11.48
CA ARG A 159 -25.88 4.68 10.99
C ARG A 159 -24.94 3.50 10.75
N ASP A 160 -24.87 2.56 11.68
CA ASP A 160 -24.05 1.36 11.55
C ASP A 160 -24.50 0.51 10.36
N LEU A 161 -25.81 0.34 10.18
CA LEU A 161 -26.37 -0.37 9.03
C LEU A 161 -26.02 0.32 7.71
N ALA A 162 -26.14 1.66 7.64
CA ALA A 162 -25.79 2.42 6.45
C ALA A 162 -24.30 2.24 6.06
N THR A 163 -23.40 2.27 7.03
CA THR A 163 -21.96 2.03 6.76
C THR A 163 -21.67 0.62 6.28
N LYS A 164 -22.34 -0.40 6.88
CA LYS A 164 -22.22 -1.80 6.45
C LYS A 164 -22.76 -1.99 5.03
N TYR A 165 -23.92 -1.41 4.73
CA TYR A 165 -24.54 -1.45 3.40
C TYR A 165 -23.63 -0.81 2.34
N GLN A 166 -23.04 0.34 2.65
CA GLN A 166 -22.08 0.99 1.74
C GLN A 166 -20.86 0.10 1.48
N LYS A 167 -20.29 -0.54 2.51
CA LYS A 167 -19.16 -1.48 2.35
C LYS A 167 -19.53 -2.66 1.45
N VAL A 168 -20.71 -3.26 1.64
CA VAL A 168 -21.18 -4.38 0.81
C VAL A 168 -21.40 -3.92 -0.63
N THR A 169 -22.01 -2.76 -0.84
CA THR A 169 -22.23 -2.20 -2.17
C THR A 169 -20.91 -1.93 -2.89
N ASN A 170 -19.91 -1.38 -2.20
CA ASN A 170 -18.56 -1.18 -2.75
C ASN A 170 -17.86 -2.52 -3.05
N GLY A 171 -18.02 -3.52 -2.18
CA GLY A 171 -17.50 -4.86 -2.45
C GLY A 171 -18.13 -5.50 -3.68
N MET A 172 -19.42 -5.28 -3.89
CA MET A 172 -20.16 -5.77 -5.05
C MET A 172 -19.67 -5.13 -6.35
N THR A 173 -19.41 -3.82 -6.39
CA THR A 173 -18.85 -3.17 -7.60
C THR A 173 -17.45 -3.66 -7.94
N VAL A 174 -16.62 -3.95 -6.92
CA VAL A 174 -15.31 -4.59 -7.13
C VAL A 174 -15.48 -5.99 -7.70
N LEU A 175 -16.42 -6.77 -7.17
CA LEU A 175 -16.69 -8.14 -7.63
C LEU A 175 -17.27 -8.18 -9.05
N GLU A 176 -17.96 -7.13 -9.50
CA GLU A 176 -18.40 -6.96 -10.88
C GLU A 176 -17.23 -6.72 -11.85
N ARG A 177 -16.18 -6.02 -11.40
CA ARG A 177 -14.99 -5.71 -12.23
C ARG A 177 -14.00 -6.87 -12.30
N LEU A 178 -13.84 -7.59 -11.20
CA LEU A 178 -12.80 -8.61 -11.01
C LEU A 178 -12.75 -9.68 -12.12
N PRO A 179 -13.87 -10.26 -12.60
CA PRO A 179 -13.83 -11.29 -13.64
C PRO A 179 -13.24 -10.78 -14.96
N ASN A 180 -13.55 -9.52 -15.33
CA ASN A 180 -13.02 -8.91 -16.54
C ASN A 180 -11.51 -8.66 -16.43
N GLU A 181 -11.05 -8.25 -15.25
CA GLU A 181 -9.64 -8.01 -14.96
C GLU A 181 -8.83 -9.32 -14.94
N ILE A 182 -9.39 -10.38 -14.34
CA ILE A 182 -8.79 -11.73 -14.38
C ILE A 182 -8.70 -12.22 -15.84
N ALA A 183 -9.77 -12.07 -16.62
CA ALA A 183 -9.75 -12.48 -18.02
C ALA A 183 -8.75 -11.66 -18.86
N HIS A 184 -8.55 -10.38 -18.54
CA HIS A 184 -7.53 -9.55 -19.18
C HIS A 184 -6.12 -10.06 -18.84
N LEU A 185 -5.82 -10.24 -17.55
CA LEU A 185 -4.53 -10.74 -17.08
C LEU A 185 -4.21 -12.12 -17.63
N GLN A 186 -5.21 -13.01 -17.72
CA GLN A 186 -5.04 -14.33 -18.35
C GLN A 186 -4.62 -14.22 -19.82
N ARG A 187 -5.27 -13.34 -20.60
CA ARG A 187 -4.87 -13.09 -22.00
C ARG A 187 -3.45 -12.54 -22.10
N ASP A 188 -3.07 -11.64 -21.20
CA ASP A 188 -1.72 -11.06 -21.18
C ASP A 188 -0.67 -12.14 -20.84
N VAL A 189 -0.95 -13.00 -19.87
CA VAL A 189 -0.09 -14.14 -19.51
C VAL A 189 0.03 -15.10 -20.69
N ASP A 190 -1.08 -15.47 -21.33
CA ASP A 190 -1.07 -16.36 -22.50
C ASP A 190 -0.27 -15.75 -23.67
N ALA A 191 -0.39 -14.44 -23.89
CA ALA A 191 0.38 -13.71 -24.89
C ALA A 191 1.88 -13.69 -24.56
N LEU A 192 2.25 -13.45 -23.30
CA LEU A 192 3.63 -13.49 -22.84
C LEU A 192 4.23 -14.89 -22.95
N VAL A 193 3.46 -15.93 -22.58
CA VAL A 193 3.89 -17.32 -22.73
C VAL A 193 4.09 -17.67 -24.20
N ALA A 194 3.18 -17.23 -25.09
CA ALA A 194 3.34 -17.40 -26.53
C ALA A 194 4.59 -16.67 -27.05
N GLU A 195 4.83 -15.42 -26.63
CA GLU A 195 6.01 -14.64 -27.01
C GLU A 195 7.31 -15.29 -26.53
N VAL A 196 7.36 -15.74 -25.28
CA VAL A 196 8.52 -16.45 -24.71
C VAL A 196 8.74 -17.77 -25.46
N SER A 197 7.68 -18.53 -25.74
CA SER A 197 7.80 -19.79 -26.49
C SER A 197 8.29 -19.57 -27.92
N GLU A 198 7.87 -18.50 -28.58
CA GLU A 198 8.32 -18.15 -29.92
C GLU A 198 9.76 -17.63 -29.90
N LYS A 199 10.14 -16.79 -28.93
CA LYS A 199 11.54 -16.40 -28.71
C LYS A 199 12.43 -17.60 -28.42
N GLN A 200 11.96 -18.56 -27.62
CA GLN A 200 12.68 -19.81 -27.34
C GLN A 200 12.84 -20.65 -28.62
N ARG A 201 11.79 -20.76 -29.45
CA ARG A 201 11.85 -21.42 -30.77
C ARG A 201 12.81 -20.73 -31.73
N LEU A 202 12.77 -19.40 -31.79
CA LEU A 202 13.63 -18.59 -32.64
C LEU A 202 15.07 -18.61 -32.15
N ALA A 203 15.33 -18.62 -30.84
CA ALA A 203 16.66 -18.82 -30.25
C ALA A 203 17.19 -20.24 -30.52
N GLY A 204 16.33 -21.26 -30.51
CA GLY A 204 16.69 -22.62 -30.92
C GLY A 204 16.99 -22.76 -32.41
N ARG A 205 16.47 -21.86 -33.26
CA ARG A 205 16.63 -21.88 -34.73
C ARG A 205 17.74 -20.96 -35.22
N ASN A 206 17.93 -19.84 -34.53
CA ASN A 206 19.07 -18.93 -34.60
C ASN A 206 19.97 -19.19 -33.40
N ALA A 207 20.34 -20.45 -33.16
CA ALA A 207 21.32 -20.77 -32.14
C ALA A 207 22.60 -20.02 -32.50
N SER A 208 22.79 -18.86 -31.86
CA SER A 208 24.05 -18.14 -31.90
C SER A 208 25.13 -19.17 -31.61
N ALA A 209 26.18 -19.20 -32.43
CA ALA A 209 27.23 -20.22 -32.33
C ALA A 209 27.89 -20.26 -30.94
N ASP A 210 27.65 -19.25 -30.11
CA ASP A 210 28.11 -19.17 -28.73
C ASP A 210 27.09 -19.80 -27.74
N PRO A 211 27.40 -20.97 -27.14
CA PRO A 211 26.51 -21.69 -26.22
C PRO A 211 26.07 -20.87 -25.00
N ARG A 212 26.81 -19.81 -24.66
CA ARG A 212 26.56 -18.94 -23.50
C ARG A 212 25.31 -18.08 -23.65
N MET A 213 24.88 -17.84 -24.89
CA MET A 213 23.70 -17.02 -25.20
C MET A 213 22.37 -17.81 -25.15
N ASN A 214 22.44 -19.14 -25.00
CA ASN A 214 21.28 -20.03 -24.95
C ASN A 214 21.11 -20.70 -23.57
N MET A 215 21.79 -20.20 -22.55
CA MET A 215 21.72 -20.73 -21.18
C MET A 215 20.48 -20.20 -20.46
N SER A 216 19.94 -20.98 -19.52
CA SER A 216 18.90 -20.47 -18.61
C SER A 216 19.46 -19.35 -17.73
N LEU A 217 18.60 -18.49 -17.19
CA LEU A 217 19.02 -17.39 -16.32
C LEU A 217 19.91 -17.87 -15.17
N GLU A 218 19.50 -18.93 -14.47
CA GLU A 218 20.27 -19.56 -13.40
C GLU A 218 21.64 -20.08 -13.88
N ALA A 219 21.71 -20.65 -15.08
CA ALA A 219 22.95 -21.11 -15.67
C ALA A 219 23.85 -19.94 -16.14
N THR A 220 23.28 -18.78 -16.49
CA THR A 220 24.06 -17.56 -16.78
C THR A 220 24.62 -16.90 -15.52
N GLU A 221 23.84 -16.89 -14.43
CA GLU A 221 24.28 -16.33 -13.14
C GLU A 221 25.47 -17.12 -12.59
N THR A 222 25.39 -18.46 -12.58
CA THR A 222 26.50 -19.32 -12.15
C THR A 222 27.74 -19.18 -13.03
N ALA A 223 27.57 -19.06 -14.35
CA ALA A 223 28.69 -18.83 -15.27
C ALA A 223 29.34 -17.44 -15.10
N LEU A 224 28.55 -16.43 -14.73
CA LEU A 224 29.03 -15.09 -14.41
C LEU A 224 29.84 -15.09 -13.10
N GLU A 225 29.33 -15.75 -12.06
CA GLU A 225 30.04 -15.92 -10.79
C GLU A 225 31.39 -16.62 -10.98
N GLU A 226 31.43 -17.68 -11.77
CA GLU A 226 32.67 -18.39 -12.05
C GLU A 226 33.67 -17.52 -12.85
N GLN A 227 33.18 -16.74 -13.82
CA GLN A 227 34.05 -15.86 -14.61
C GLN A 227 34.56 -14.68 -13.77
N THR A 228 33.72 -14.10 -12.90
CA THR A 228 34.15 -13.03 -11.99
C THR A 228 35.15 -13.54 -10.96
N ARG A 229 35.04 -14.79 -10.50
CA ARG A 229 36.06 -15.43 -9.65
C ARG A 229 37.39 -15.59 -10.39
N ARG A 230 37.37 -16.14 -11.61
CA ARG A 230 38.58 -16.28 -12.45
C ARG A 230 39.26 -14.94 -12.73
N ASN A 231 38.48 -13.89 -13.03
CA ASN A 231 39.03 -12.56 -13.27
C ASN A 231 39.73 -12.02 -12.01
N LYS A 232 39.14 -12.21 -10.82
CA LYS A 232 39.78 -11.82 -9.56
C LYS A 232 41.09 -12.58 -9.31
N GLU A 233 41.10 -13.88 -9.57
CA GLU A 233 42.34 -14.70 -9.46
C GLU A 233 43.44 -14.16 -10.41
N ILE A 234 43.09 -13.83 -11.65
CA ILE A 234 44.03 -13.23 -12.61
C ILE A 234 44.50 -11.85 -12.16
N ASP A 235 43.60 -11.01 -11.64
CA ASP A 235 43.95 -9.68 -11.12
C ASP A 235 44.93 -9.80 -9.93
N ASP A 236 44.70 -10.75 -9.02
CA ASP A 236 45.60 -11.03 -7.90
C ASP A 236 46.98 -11.52 -8.37
N GLU A 237 47.03 -12.37 -9.41
CA GLU A 237 48.28 -12.81 -10.05
C GLU A 237 49.03 -11.65 -10.71
N ILE A 238 48.31 -10.77 -11.42
CA ILE A 238 48.87 -9.57 -12.04
C ILE A 238 49.47 -8.67 -10.97
N GLU A 239 48.77 -8.43 -9.85
CA GLU A 239 49.29 -7.63 -8.75
C GLU A 239 50.54 -8.26 -8.13
N ALA A 240 50.55 -9.59 -7.94
CA ALA A 240 51.71 -10.30 -7.40
C ALA A 240 52.93 -10.17 -8.32
N LEU A 241 52.73 -10.33 -9.63
CA LEU A 241 53.79 -10.15 -10.64
C LEU A 241 54.27 -8.70 -10.69
N GLN A 242 53.38 -7.72 -10.65
CA GLN A 242 53.73 -6.30 -10.60
C GLN A 242 54.56 -5.94 -9.35
N ARG A 243 54.28 -6.56 -8.19
CA ARG A 243 55.09 -6.40 -6.97
C ARG A 243 56.48 -7.04 -7.10
N GLN A 244 56.62 -8.16 -7.82
CA GLN A 244 57.89 -8.85 -8.02
C GLN A 244 58.78 -8.22 -9.10
N LEU A 245 58.18 -7.61 -10.12
CA LEU A 245 58.86 -6.98 -11.25
C LEU A 245 59.98 -5.99 -10.85
N PRO A 246 59.78 -5.01 -9.94
CA PRO A 246 60.84 -4.07 -9.57
C PRO A 246 62.01 -4.75 -8.85
N ALA A 247 61.78 -5.82 -8.09
CA ALA A 247 62.85 -6.57 -7.43
C ALA A 247 63.71 -7.33 -8.46
N GLN A 248 63.06 -7.96 -9.45
CA GLN A 248 63.76 -8.63 -10.56
C GLN A 248 64.53 -7.63 -11.43
N VAL A 249 63.94 -6.46 -11.74
CA VAL A 249 64.65 -5.38 -12.48
C VAL A 249 65.90 -4.95 -11.73
N ARG A 250 65.82 -4.72 -10.41
CA ARG A 250 67.00 -4.39 -9.60
C ARG A 250 68.06 -5.50 -9.59
N GLN A 251 67.63 -6.76 -9.64
CA GLN A 251 68.55 -7.89 -9.72
C GLN A 251 69.26 -7.94 -11.07
N VAL A 252 68.54 -7.72 -12.17
CA VAL A 252 69.13 -7.61 -13.52
C VAL A 252 70.10 -6.43 -13.58
N ASP A 253 69.71 -5.25 -13.11
CA ASP A 253 70.59 -4.07 -13.04
C ASP A 253 71.88 -4.35 -12.25
N LYS A 254 71.80 -5.17 -11.19
CA LYS A 254 72.97 -5.58 -10.41
C LYS A 254 73.88 -6.51 -11.21
N MET A 255 73.30 -7.51 -11.88
CA MET A 255 74.06 -8.43 -12.73
C MET A 255 74.71 -7.69 -13.90
N ASP A 256 74.04 -6.71 -14.51
CA ASP A 256 74.59 -5.88 -15.59
C ASP A 256 75.79 -5.05 -15.12
N ARG A 257 75.75 -4.50 -13.90
CA ARG A 257 76.89 -3.80 -13.29
C ARG A 257 78.07 -4.75 -13.05
N GLU A 258 77.80 -5.94 -12.52
CA GLU A 258 78.82 -6.97 -12.29
C GLU A 258 79.44 -7.44 -13.61
N LEU A 259 78.64 -7.63 -14.66
CA LEU A 259 79.12 -7.94 -16.01
C LEU A 259 79.99 -6.81 -16.57
N ALA A 260 79.56 -5.56 -16.47
CA ALA A 260 80.34 -4.42 -16.94
C ALA A 260 81.72 -4.33 -16.25
N ASP A 261 81.79 -4.63 -14.95
CA ASP A 261 83.05 -4.66 -14.21
C ASP A 261 83.94 -5.85 -14.61
N LEU A 262 83.35 -7.03 -14.84
CA LEU A 262 84.08 -8.18 -15.38
C LEU A 262 84.59 -7.92 -16.80
N GLU A 263 83.81 -7.24 -17.64
CA GLU A 263 84.24 -6.83 -18.98
C GLU A 263 85.38 -5.83 -18.94
N LYS A 264 85.36 -4.84 -18.04
CA LYS A 264 86.49 -3.93 -17.81
C LYS A 264 87.75 -4.70 -17.39
N ARG A 265 87.64 -5.62 -16.42
CA ARG A 265 88.76 -6.46 -15.98
C ARG A 265 89.30 -7.34 -17.10
N ARG A 266 88.41 -7.95 -17.89
CA ARG A 266 88.78 -8.74 -19.08
C ARG A 266 89.49 -7.86 -20.10
N ASN A 267 88.96 -6.69 -20.42
CA ASN A 267 89.57 -5.77 -21.37
C ASN A 267 90.95 -5.31 -20.90
N GLU A 268 91.11 -4.97 -19.61
CA GLU A 268 92.41 -4.63 -19.00
C GLU A 268 93.40 -5.79 -19.08
N ALA A 269 92.98 -7.01 -18.70
CA ALA A 269 93.81 -8.19 -18.81
C ALA A 269 94.21 -8.49 -20.26
N THR A 270 93.29 -8.33 -21.23
CA THR A 270 93.63 -8.47 -22.65
C THR A 270 94.55 -7.35 -23.14
N ARG A 271 94.47 -6.14 -22.59
CA ARG A 271 95.39 -5.04 -22.91
C ARG A 271 96.79 -5.38 -22.41
N ILE A 272 96.93 -5.74 -21.14
CA ILE A 272 98.20 -6.18 -20.54
C ILE A 272 98.79 -7.36 -21.31
N ALA A 273 97.98 -8.37 -21.64
CA ALA A 273 98.42 -9.53 -22.42
C ALA A 273 98.86 -9.15 -23.84
N ARG A 274 98.13 -8.25 -24.53
CA ARG A 274 98.53 -7.74 -25.85
C ARG A 274 99.80 -6.90 -25.77
N ASP A 275 99.97 -6.10 -24.73
CA ASP A 275 101.17 -5.29 -24.52
C ASP A 275 102.38 -6.18 -24.21
N LEU A 276 102.23 -7.23 -23.39
CA LEU A 276 103.27 -8.25 -23.19
C LEU A 276 103.60 -9.01 -24.48
N GLN A 277 102.58 -9.37 -25.27
CA GLN A 277 102.78 -10.06 -26.55
C GLN A 277 103.44 -9.14 -27.59
N ARG A 278 103.07 -7.86 -27.64
CA ARG A 278 103.75 -6.85 -28.47
C ARG A 278 105.20 -6.69 -28.02
N ARG A 279 105.47 -6.56 -26.71
CA ARG A 279 106.83 -6.53 -26.16
C ARG A 279 107.64 -7.78 -26.54
N ARG A 280 107.02 -8.96 -26.57
CA ARG A 280 107.65 -10.22 -26.98
C ARG A 280 107.92 -10.32 -28.49
N ILE A 281 107.04 -9.79 -29.35
CA ILE A 281 107.17 -9.85 -30.82
C ILE A 281 108.06 -8.73 -31.38
N GLU A 282 107.98 -7.52 -30.82
CA GLU A 282 108.77 -6.36 -31.23
C GLU A 282 110.20 -6.38 -30.65
N GLY A 283 110.59 -7.44 -29.95
CA GLY A 283 111.95 -7.58 -29.39
C GLY A 283 112.26 -6.50 -28.36
N GLY A 284 111.27 -6.12 -27.55
CA GLY A 284 111.48 -5.25 -26.41
C GLY A 284 112.45 -5.95 -25.47
N ARG A 285 113.67 -5.41 -25.36
CA ARG A 285 114.68 -5.90 -24.41
C ARG A 285 114.03 -5.98 -23.04
N ASP A 286 114.01 -7.17 -22.47
CA ASP A 286 113.51 -7.34 -21.12
C ASP A 286 114.51 -6.59 -20.23
N ASP A 287 114.15 -5.45 -19.67
CA ASP A 287 115.06 -4.68 -18.79
C ASP A 287 115.63 -5.58 -17.69
N LEU A 288 114.89 -6.63 -17.29
CA LEU A 288 115.34 -7.69 -16.39
C LEU A 288 116.40 -8.62 -17.02
N GLU A 289 116.29 -9.00 -18.29
CA GLU A 289 117.33 -9.76 -18.99
C GLU A 289 118.55 -8.89 -19.33
N ASP A 290 118.36 -7.61 -19.66
CA ASP A 290 119.45 -6.66 -19.91
C ASP A 290 120.21 -6.35 -18.61
N MET A 291 119.49 -6.14 -17.50
CA MET A 291 120.11 -6.05 -16.18
C MET A 291 120.75 -7.38 -15.79
N GLY A 292 120.13 -8.52 -16.07
CA GLY A 292 120.72 -9.85 -15.83
C GLY A 292 121.98 -10.12 -16.65
N ARG A 293 122.03 -9.68 -17.91
CA ARG A 293 123.21 -9.74 -18.79
C ARG A 293 124.28 -8.75 -18.34
N TRP A 294 123.89 -7.54 -17.94
CA TRP A 294 124.79 -6.56 -17.36
C TRP A 294 125.41 -7.09 -16.06
N TYR A 295 124.60 -7.61 -15.13
CA TYR A 295 125.09 -8.23 -13.90
C TYR A 295 126.00 -9.42 -14.19
N LYS A 296 125.66 -10.32 -15.12
CA LYS A 296 126.56 -11.41 -15.57
C LYS A 296 127.85 -10.93 -16.22
N SER A 297 127.81 -9.88 -17.02
CA SER A 297 128.99 -9.27 -17.63
C SER A 297 129.87 -8.60 -16.57
N SER A 298 129.26 -7.92 -15.60
CA SER A 298 129.95 -7.32 -14.47
C SER A 298 130.56 -8.40 -13.57
N GLU A 299 129.86 -9.53 -13.38
CA GLU A 299 130.35 -10.69 -12.65
C GLU A 299 131.55 -11.33 -13.37
N THR A 300 131.49 -11.51 -14.69
CA THR A 300 132.62 -12.08 -15.46
C THR A 300 133.83 -11.15 -15.50
N VAL A 301 133.64 -9.84 -15.64
CA VAL A 301 134.72 -8.85 -15.52
C VAL A 301 135.32 -8.84 -14.12
N LEU A 302 134.49 -8.88 -13.08
CA LEU A 302 134.95 -8.96 -11.68
C LEU A 302 135.70 -10.28 -11.43
N ARG A 303 135.18 -11.43 -11.88
CA ARG A 303 135.86 -12.74 -11.77
C ARG A 303 137.21 -12.74 -12.50
N GLY A 304 137.30 -12.11 -13.67
CA GLY A 304 138.54 -11.96 -14.44
C GLY A 304 139.58 -11.05 -13.79
N LEU A 305 139.14 -9.94 -13.16
CA LEU A 305 140.02 -9.03 -12.41
C LEU A 305 140.50 -9.61 -11.07
N LEU A 306 139.68 -10.46 -10.45
CA LEU A 306 140.00 -11.12 -9.18
C LEU A 306 140.75 -12.46 -9.36
N GLY A 307 141.01 -12.90 -10.60
CA GLY A 307 141.80 -14.11 -10.87
C GLY A 307 141.15 -15.41 -10.38
N VAL A 308 139.83 -15.43 -10.25
CA VAL A 308 139.06 -16.57 -9.76
C VAL A 308 138.31 -17.18 -10.93
N ASN A 309 138.77 -18.35 -11.39
CA ASN A 309 137.93 -19.25 -12.21
C ASN A 309 136.79 -19.79 -11.34
#